data_AF-A0ABD6IJT9-F1
#
_entry.id   AF-A0ABD6IJT9-F1
#
_cell.length_a   1.000
_cell.length_b   1.000
_cell.length_c   1.000
_cell.angle_alpha   90.00
_cell.angle_beta   90.00
_cell.angle_gamma   90.00
#
_symmetry.space_group_name_H-M   'P 1'
#
loop_
_entity.id
_entity.type
_entity.pdbx_description
1 polymer ?
#
loop_
_entity_poly.entity_id
_entity_poly.type
_entity_poly.pdbx_seq_one_letter_code
_entity_poly.pdbx_strand_id
1 'polypeptide(L)'
;ADDARRTARALRAERAEIAGAPDDVPVEESDTPKASLPALREAYRAASQVYEKVGVGADLRAEQARAESDESGARTELDRLSNKVRTRAEQLLQSPDGSDGPSRQAAAARAEELVQLLETRMSTASEQLGRLRGEAERHAPEDGEAHTELPADQAPRDAEHAQALLRTATTELAARAEALAQARDAHGELLAAHRAAEDAAGGFDETAAMLRDLLREQVPEEDQEEPEPYPGSLEEARQSAAEARRSLRGCAADLSAAEAGVREASDVLVRHANSTRYEQVRTPARQQIRELPAAALPEHAQKWADAFAPRLRVLTDELAQLERNRDSITDRLRGLVESALATLRSAQRLSRLPEGLGEWSGQEFLRIRFEEPDQATLTERLGEVIDEATRAAVKKNSDMRRDGMSLLLRGVAAALQPKGVAVEILKPDAVLRAERVPVGQMGDVFSGGQLLTAAIALYCTMAALRSNDRGRDKHRHAGTLFLDNPIGRANATYLLELQRAVSDALGVQLLYTTGLFDTTALAEFPLVIRLRNDADLRAGLKYISVEEHLRPGLPQQPQAGEAGHSEITATRMFKKPTATP
;
A
#
# COMPACT_ATOMS: atom_id res chain seq x y z
N ALA A 1 69.27 -36.76 177.07
CA ALA A 1 67.82 -36.93 177.20
C ALA A 1 67.07 -36.64 175.88
N ASP A 2 67.55 -35.72 175.04
CA ASP A 2 66.83 -35.35 173.79
C ASP A 2 66.93 -36.36 172.63
N ASP A 3 68.04 -37.08 172.45
CA ASP A 3 68.16 -38.04 171.33
C ASP A 3 67.21 -39.24 171.44
N ALA A 4 66.96 -39.72 172.65
CA ALA A 4 66.01 -40.81 172.88
C ALA A 4 64.57 -40.40 172.47
N ARG A 5 64.19 -39.12 172.67
CA ARG A 5 62.88 -38.61 172.26
C ARG A 5 62.76 -38.47 170.74
N ARG A 6 63.83 -38.08 170.04
CA ARG A 6 63.84 -37.97 168.57
C ARG A 6 63.66 -39.32 167.90
N THR A 7 64.39 -40.33 168.38
CA THR A 7 64.34 -41.70 167.85
C THR A 7 62.95 -42.32 168.04
N ALA A 8 62.34 -42.12 169.21
CA ALA A 8 60.97 -42.58 169.48
C ALA A 8 59.90 -41.85 168.65
N ARG A 9 60.16 -40.60 168.21
CA ARG A 9 59.25 -39.86 167.33
C ARG A 9 59.33 -40.36 165.88
N ALA A 10 60.55 -40.62 165.39
CA ALA A 10 60.77 -41.15 164.05
C ALA A 10 60.12 -42.54 163.86
N LEU A 11 60.27 -43.44 164.84
CA LEU A 11 59.65 -44.77 164.79
C LEU A 11 58.11 -44.72 164.87
N ARG A 12 57.54 -43.73 165.57
CA ARG A 12 56.07 -43.52 165.57
C ARG A 12 55.56 -42.99 164.24
N ALA A 13 56.28 -42.07 163.60
CA ALA A 13 55.91 -41.55 162.28
C ALA A 13 55.93 -42.65 161.22
N GLU A 14 56.96 -43.49 161.22
CA GLU A 14 57.09 -44.60 160.29
C GLU A 14 56.00 -45.68 160.50
N ARG A 15 55.53 -45.87 161.75
CA ARG A 15 54.39 -46.74 162.04
C ARG A 15 53.08 -46.20 161.47
N ALA A 16 52.89 -44.87 161.44
CA ALA A 16 51.66 -44.26 160.92
C ALA A 16 51.51 -44.39 159.39
N GLU A 17 52.60 -44.60 158.67
CA GLU A 17 52.58 -44.88 157.22
C GLU A 17 52.25 -46.34 156.89
N ILE A 18 52.18 -47.23 157.90
CA ILE A 18 51.80 -48.63 157.73
C ILE A 18 50.27 -48.73 157.84
N ALA A 19 49.62 -48.97 156.71
CA ALA A 19 48.17 -49.09 156.65
C ALA A 19 47.67 -50.24 157.56
N GLY A 20 46.95 -49.90 158.64
CA GLY A 20 46.31 -50.85 159.56
C GLY A 20 47.03 -51.13 160.89
N ALA A 21 48.09 -50.39 161.24
CA ALA A 21 48.77 -50.58 162.53
C ALA A 21 47.92 -50.05 163.73
N PRO A 22 47.66 -50.86 164.78
CA PRO A 22 46.84 -50.42 165.93
C PRO A 22 47.58 -49.39 166.80
N ASP A 23 46.90 -48.45 167.45
CA ASP A 23 47.57 -47.34 168.14
C ASP A 23 48.26 -47.74 169.47
N ASP A 24 47.72 -48.71 170.23
CA ASP A 24 48.28 -49.18 171.52
C ASP A 24 48.77 -50.65 171.44
N VAL A 25 49.93 -50.93 172.05
CA VAL A 25 50.51 -52.29 172.17
C VAL A 25 50.72 -52.62 173.65
N PRO A 26 50.15 -53.72 174.20
CA PRO A 26 50.39 -54.15 175.57
C PRO A 26 51.83 -54.66 175.76
N VAL A 27 52.42 -54.40 176.93
CA VAL A 27 53.75 -54.91 177.30
C VAL A 27 53.60 -56.31 177.88
N GLU A 28 53.75 -57.35 177.05
CA GLU A 28 54.01 -58.72 177.50
C GLU A 28 55.40 -59.18 177.02
N GLU A 29 56.17 -59.78 177.93
CA GLU A 29 57.42 -60.48 177.62
C GLU A 29 57.09 -61.76 176.82
N SER A 30 57.12 -61.66 175.49
CA SER A 30 57.09 -62.82 174.60
C SER A 30 58.45 -63.04 173.96
N ASP A 31 58.95 -64.26 174.13
CA ASP A 31 60.27 -64.78 173.76
C ASP A 31 60.40 -65.02 172.23
N THR A 32 60.02 -64.01 171.44
CA THR A 32 60.20 -64.03 169.98
C THR A 32 61.63 -63.60 169.64
N PRO A 33 62.34 -64.32 168.75
CA PRO A 33 63.72 -64.03 168.41
C PRO A 33 63.81 -62.61 167.83
N LYS A 34 64.59 -61.75 168.49
CA LYS A 34 64.76 -60.33 168.18
C LYS A 34 65.45 -60.15 166.81
N ALA A 35 64.69 -60.31 165.73
CA ALA A 35 65.11 -59.92 164.39
C ALA A 35 65.32 -58.40 164.36
N SER A 36 66.39 -57.94 163.71
CA SER A 36 66.73 -56.54 163.67
C SER A 36 65.68 -55.75 162.87
N LEU A 37 65.37 -54.51 163.30
CA LEU A 37 64.41 -53.61 162.65
C LEU A 37 64.57 -53.47 161.12
N PRO A 38 65.80 -53.49 160.54
CA PRO A 38 65.98 -53.49 159.09
C PRO A 38 65.35 -54.68 158.37
N ALA A 39 65.40 -55.89 158.94
CA ALA A 39 64.85 -57.08 158.30
C ALA A 39 63.31 -57.04 158.21
N LEU A 40 62.65 -56.51 159.25
CA LEU A 40 61.20 -56.32 159.27
C LEU A 40 60.74 -55.26 158.25
N ARG A 41 61.54 -54.20 158.03
CA ARG A 41 61.27 -53.19 156.99
C ARG A 41 61.30 -53.80 155.59
N GLU A 42 62.24 -54.71 155.33
CA GLU A 42 62.36 -55.35 154.02
C GLU A 42 61.20 -56.31 153.74
N ALA A 43 60.79 -57.08 154.75
CA ALA A 43 59.61 -57.94 154.66
C ALA A 43 58.31 -57.15 154.38
N TYR A 44 58.12 -55.99 155.03
CA TYR A 44 56.96 -55.12 154.76
C TYR A 44 56.98 -54.55 153.33
N ARG A 45 58.15 -54.14 152.83
CA ARG A 45 58.28 -53.67 151.44
C ARG A 45 57.94 -54.77 150.43
N ALA A 46 58.41 -55.99 150.67
CA ALA A 46 58.08 -57.14 149.82
C ALA A 46 56.56 -57.44 149.83
N ALA A 47 55.93 -57.40 151.00
CA ALA A 47 54.49 -57.63 151.13
C ALA A 47 53.64 -56.51 150.48
N SER A 48 54.05 -55.24 150.62
CA SER A 48 53.36 -54.09 150.02
C SER A 48 53.41 -54.12 148.48
N GLN A 49 54.55 -54.54 147.91
CA GLN A 49 54.68 -54.72 146.45
C GLN A 49 53.80 -55.85 145.89
N VAL A 50 53.43 -56.85 146.71
CA VAL A 50 52.48 -57.90 146.31
C VAL A 50 51.04 -57.39 146.39
N TYR A 51 50.70 -56.53 147.36
CA TYR A 51 49.36 -55.94 147.50
C TYR A 51 49.01 -54.98 146.34
N GLU A 52 49.95 -54.12 145.93
CA GLU A 52 49.72 -53.22 144.78
C GLU A 52 49.56 -53.96 143.44
N LYS A 53 50.08 -55.17 143.30
CA LYS A 53 49.91 -56.00 142.09
C LYS A 53 48.53 -56.67 141.98
N VAL A 54 47.69 -56.61 143.02
CA VAL A 54 46.36 -57.27 143.05
C VAL A 54 45.21 -56.23 143.02
N GLY A 55 45.51 -54.92 142.92
CA GLY A 55 44.53 -53.85 142.78
C GLY A 55 43.99 -53.67 141.35
N VAL A 56 42.67 -53.59 141.22
CA VAL A 56 41.89 -53.47 139.94
C VAL A 56 42.39 -52.30 139.07
N GLY A 57 42.68 -52.59 137.79
CA GLY A 57 43.37 -51.71 136.83
C GLY A 57 42.61 -50.44 136.40
N ALA A 58 43.36 -49.39 136.06
CA ALA A 58 42.85 -48.05 135.73
C ALA A 58 41.95 -47.98 134.48
N ASP A 59 42.02 -48.96 133.57
CA ASP A 59 41.26 -48.95 132.31
C ASP A 59 39.75 -49.08 132.51
N LEU A 60 39.30 -49.88 133.48
CA LEU A 60 37.87 -50.06 133.75
C LEU A 60 37.18 -48.78 134.27
N ARG A 61 37.92 -47.90 134.96
CA ARG A 61 37.36 -46.60 135.40
C ARG A 61 37.20 -45.62 134.23
N ALA A 62 38.07 -45.70 133.22
CA ALA A 62 37.96 -44.86 132.03
C ALA A 62 36.78 -45.28 131.14
N GLU A 63 36.50 -46.58 131.04
CA GLU A 63 35.31 -47.08 130.35
C GLU A 63 34.01 -46.67 131.06
N GLN A 64 33.96 -46.71 132.40
CA GLN A 64 32.80 -46.23 133.15
C GLN A 64 32.51 -44.74 132.87
N ALA A 65 33.53 -43.88 132.92
CA ALA A 65 33.34 -42.44 132.69
C ALA A 65 32.85 -42.12 131.26
N ARG A 66 33.27 -42.90 130.26
CA ARG A 66 32.74 -42.76 128.88
C ARG A 66 31.28 -43.20 128.80
N ALA A 67 30.93 -44.34 129.38
CA ALA A 67 29.55 -44.83 129.37
C ALA A 67 28.59 -43.84 130.06
N GLU A 68 28.99 -43.22 131.18
CA GLU A 68 28.19 -42.20 131.87
C GLU A 68 28.02 -40.92 131.03
N SER A 69 29.07 -40.50 130.30
CA SER A 69 28.98 -39.38 129.37
C SER A 69 28.03 -39.67 128.21
N ASP A 70 28.11 -40.86 127.60
CA ASP A 70 27.25 -41.26 126.49
C ASP A 70 25.78 -41.39 126.93
N GLU A 71 25.52 -41.91 128.14
CA GLU A 71 24.17 -41.95 128.72
C GLU A 71 23.59 -40.53 128.90
N SER A 72 24.40 -39.59 129.41
CA SER A 72 23.96 -38.21 129.61
C SER A 72 23.65 -37.49 128.29
N GLY A 73 24.44 -37.75 127.25
CA GLY A 73 24.21 -37.24 125.90
C GLY A 73 22.91 -37.75 125.29
N ALA A 74 22.70 -39.07 125.35
CA ALA A 74 21.49 -39.71 124.83
C ALA A 74 20.21 -39.24 125.56
N ARG A 75 20.26 -39.06 126.90
CA ARG A 75 19.14 -38.48 127.66
C ARG A 75 18.81 -37.07 127.22
N THR A 76 19.83 -36.23 127.00
CA THR A 76 19.63 -34.83 126.59
C THR A 76 18.97 -34.76 125.20
N GLU A 77 19.36 -35.62 124.26
CA GLU A 77 18.71 -35.70 122.94
C GLU A 77 17.26 -36.17 123.03
N LEU A 78 16.98 -37.17 123.86
CA LEU A 78 15.62 -37.66 124.10
C LEU A 78 14.72 -36.57 124.70
N ASP A 79 15.25 -35.76 125.64
CA ASP A 79 14.50 -34.70 126.31
C ASP A 79 14.19 -33.50 125.40
N ARG A 80 14.98 -33.28 124.34
CA ARG A 80 14.65 -32.28 123.30
C ARG A 80 13.42 -32.67 122.48
N LEU A 81 13.07 -33.96 122.43
CA LEU A 81 11.89 -34.42 121.70
C LEU A 81 10.61 -34.14 122.51
N SER A 82 9.55 -33.70 121.80
CA SER A 82 8.25 -33.49 122.41
C SER A 82 7.69 -34.77 123.01
N ASN A 83 6.87 -34.65 124.06
CA ASN A 83 6.29 -35.82 124.74
C ASN A 83 5.49 -36.70 123.75
N LYS A 84 4.79 -36.09 122.79
CA LYS A 84 4.06 -36.81 121.73
C LYS A 84 4.98 -37.65 120.84
N VAL A 85 6.16 -37.12 120.48
CA VAL A 85 7.16 -37.86 119.69
C VAL A 85 7.78 -38.97 120.51
N ARG A 86 8.10 -38.72 121.79
CA ARG A 86 8.64 -39.74 122.70
C ARG A 86 7.68 -40.92 122.88
N THR A 87 6.42 -40.66 123.25
CA THR A 87 5.41 -41.71 123.40
C THR A 87 5.19 -42.48 122.10
N ARG A 88 5.22 -41.80 120.95
CA ARG A 88 5.06 -42.48 119.66
C ARG A 88 6.28 -43.31 119.27
N ALA A 89 7.49 -42.80 119.49
CA ALA A 89 8.72 -43.55 119.27
C ALA A 89 8.77 -44.79 120.18
N GLU A 90 8.33 -44.67 121.43
CA GLU A 90 8.23 -45.79 122.38
C GLU A 90 7.21 -46.84 121.92
N GLN A 91 6.04 -46.43 121.44
CA GLN A 91 5.06 -47.34 120.81
C GLN A 91 5.61 -48.04 119.56
N LEU A 92 6.37 -47.32 118.72
CA LEU A 92 6.99 -47.88 117.53
C LEU A 92 8.12 -48.85 117.88
N LEU A 93 8.89 -48.57 118.94
CA LEU A 93 9.91 -49.48 119.48
C LEU A 93 9.30 -50.77 120.06
N GLN A 94 8.07 -50.70 120.60
CA GLN A 94 7.31 -51.87 121.06
C GLN A 94 6.69 -52.69 119.91
N SER A 95 6.73 -52.20 118.68
CA SER A 95 6.25 -52.93 117.51
C SER A 95 7.31 -53.91 116.96
N PRO A 96 6.93 -54.91 116.15
CA PRO A 96 7.90 -55.80 115.49
C PRO A 96 8.94 -55.04 114.65
N ASP A 97 8.54 -53.92 114.04
CA ASP A 97 9.41 -53.03 113.25
C ASP A 97 10.47 -52.32 114.13
N GLY A 98 10.28 -52.26 115.45
CA GLY A 98 11.21 -51.70 116.42
C GLY A 98 12.28 -52.66 116.94
N SER A 99 12.14 -53.96 116.66
CA SER A 99 12.87 -55.04 117.33
C SER A 99 14.38 -55.05 117.11
N ASP A 100 14.87 -54.64 115.93
CA ASP A 100 16.29 -54.52 115.61
C ASP A 100 16.61 -53.30 114.73
N GLY A 101 17.91 -53.01 114.56
CA GLY A 101 18.38 -51.87 113.77
C GLY A 101 17.92 -51.89 112.30
N PRO A 102 18.10 -52.99 111.56
CA PRO A 102 17.64 -53.10 110.17
C PRO A 102 16.13 -52.92 110.00
N SER A 103 15.32 -53.50 110.89
CA SER A 103 13.84 -53.38 110.83
C SER A 103 13.39 -51.94 111.02
N ARG A 104 14.04 -51.19 111.92
CA ARG A 104 13.75 -49.76 112.11
C ARG A 104 14.10 -48.93 110.88
N GLN A 105 15.23 -49.21 110.23
CA GLN A 105 15.60 -48.53 108.99
C GLN A 105 14.62 -48.85 107.86
N ALA A 106 14.19 -50.11 107.71
CA ALA A 106 13.21 -50.49 106.70
C ALA A 106 11.83 -49.86 106.95
N ALA A 107 11.40 -49.75 108.21
CA ALA A 107 10.15 -49.09 108.56
C ALA A 107 10.20 -47.57 108.33
N ALA A 108 11.34 -46.93 108.64
CA ALA A 108 11.57 -45.52 108.33
C ALA A 108 11.54 -45.26 106.82
N ALA A 109 12.23 -46.09 106.03
CA ALA A 109 12.23 -45.99 104.57
C ALA A 109 10.81 -46.14 103.98
N ARG A 110 10.02 -47.12 104.46
CA ARG A 110 8.61 -47.26 104.03
C ARG A 110 7.76 -46.04 104.39
N ALA A 111 7.99 -45.44 105.56
CA ALA A 111 7.27 -44.23 105.97
C ALA A 111 7.67 -43.04 105.09
N GLU A 112 8.95 -42.88 104.76
CA GLU A 112 9.45 -41.85 103.84
C GLU A 112 8.88 -42.01 102.42
N GLU A 113 8.88 -43.24 101.88
CA GLU A 113 8.24 -43.53 100.59
C GLU A 113 6.74 -43.19 100.58
N LEU A 114 6.03 -43.51 101.67
CA LEU A 114 4.62 -43.22 101.80
C LEU A 114 4.35 -41.71 101.90
N VAL A 115 5.21 -40.94 102.57
CA VAL A 115 5.16 -39.47 102.58
C VAL A 115 5.37 -38.92 101.17
N GLN A 116 6.41 -39.34 100.45
CA GLN A 116 6.68 -38.88 99.09
C GLN A 116 5.51 -39.17 98.13
N LEU A 117 4.89 -40.35 98.24
CA LEU A 117 3.73 -40.72 97.44
C LEU A 117 2.52 -39.83 97.72
N LEU A 118 2.25 -39.52 99.00
CA LEU A 118 1.15 -38.62 99.38
C LEU A 118 1.41 -37.18 98.96
N GLU A 119 2.64 -36.68 99.09
CA GLU A 119 3.03 -35.35 98.62
C GLU A 119 2.84 -35.20 97.11
N THR A 120 3.24 -36.22 96.34
CA THR A 120 3.03 -36.25 94.88
C THR A 120 1.54 -36.23 94.51
N ARG A 121 0.71 -37.01 95.22
CA ARG A 121 -0.75 -37.01 95.02
C ARG A 121 -1.38 -35.68 95.41
N MET A 122 -0.91 -35.04 96.47
CA MET A 122 -1.39 -33.72 96.89
C MET A 122 -1.00 -32.64 95.89
N SER A 123 0.24 -32.65 95.39
CA SER A 123 0.73 -31.72 94.37
C SER A 123 -0.07 -31.82 93.07
N THR A 124 -0.24 -33.04 92.53
CA THR A 124 -1.02 -33.27 91.31
C THR A 124 -2.49 -32.86 91.45
N ALA A 125 -3.13 -33.17 92.58
CA ALA A 125 -4.50 -32.71 92.85
C ALA A 125 -4.59 -31.19 92.98
N SER A 126 -3.59 -30.54 93.60
CA SER A 126 -3.53 -29.09 93.74
C SER A 126 -3.32 -28.39 92.40
N GLU A 127 -2.49 -28.94 91.51
CA GLU A 127 -2.32 -28.44 90.14
C GLU A 127 -3.59 -28.59 89.31
N GLN A 128 -4.28 -29.73 89.40
CA GLN A 128 -5.57 -29.94 88.73
C GLN A 128 -6.62 -28.95 89.23
N LEU A 129 -6.71 -28.75 90.54
CA LEU A 129 -7.61 -27.76 91.13
C LEU A 129 -7.26 -26.34 90.68
N GLY A 130 -5.97 -26.00 90.62
CA GLY A 130 -5.49 -24.71 90.12
C GLY A 130 -5.86 -24.48 88.65
N ARG A 131 -5.68 -25.50 87.80
CA ARG A 131 -6.09 -25.44 86.38
C ARG A 131 -7.59 -25.24 86.23
N LEU A 132 -8.40 -26.03 86.94
CA LEU A 132 -9.86 -25.93 86.88
C LEU A 132 -10.37 -24.58 87.41
N ARG A 133 -9.74 -24.03 88.47
CA ARG A 133 -10.04 -22.67 88.95
C ARG A 133 -9.68 -21.61 87.92
N GLY A 134 -8.49 -21.69 87.33
CA GLY A 134 -8.06 -20.74 86.30
C GLY A 134 -8.86 -20.85 85.00
N GLU A 135 -9.41 -22.02 84.66
CA GLU A 135 -10.38 -22.18 83.58
C GLU A 135 -11.74 -21.58 83.95
N ALA A 136 -12.23 -21.82 85.16
CA ALA A 136 -13.47 -21.24 85.65
C ALA A 136 -13.39 -19.69 85.69
N GLU A 137 -12.29 -19.12 86.16
CA GLU A 137 -12.07 -17.66 86.17
C GLU A 137 -11.96 -17.09 84.75
N ARG A 138 -11.23 -17.74 83.84
CA ARG A 138 -11.13 -17.30 82.44
C ARG A 138 -12.47 -17.36 81.71
N HIS A 139 -13.32 -18.32 82.06
CA HIS A 139 -14.65 -18.47 81.49
C HIS A 139 -15.74 -17.77 82.30
N ALA A 140 -15.40 -17.07 83.38
CA ALA A 140 -16.35 -16.26 84.12
C ALA A 140 -16.70 -14.99 83.32
N PRO A 141 -17.95 -14.49 83.38
CA PRO A 141 -18.30 -13.20 82.80
C PRO A 141 -17.58 -12.05 83.52
N GLU A 142 -17.37 -10.95 82.80
CA GLU A 142 -16.75 -9.73 83.37
C GLU A 142 -17.63 -9.11 84.48
N ASP A 143 -18.96 -9.20 84.32
CA ASP A 143 -19.95 -8.77 85.31
C ASP A 143 -21.07 -9.82 85.46
N GLY A 144 -21.33 -10.29 86.69
CA GLY A 144 -22.44 -11.20 87.03
C GLY A 144 -22.07 -12.67 87.24
N GLU A 145 -23.07 -13.54 87.43
CA GLU A 145 -22.87 -14.99 87.66
C GLU A 145 -22.87 -15.82 86.37
N ALA A 146 -23.40 -15.30 85.25
CA ALA A 146 -23.47 -15.98 83.95
C ALA A 146 -23.34 -14.99 82.78
N HIS A 147 -22.77 -15.45 81.65
CA HIS A 147 -22.67 -14.64 80.41
C HIS A 147 -24.02 -14.34 79.76
N THR A 148 -25.01 -15.23 79.96
CA THR A 148 -26.36 -15.08 79.42
C THR A 148 -27.33 -15.98 80.19
N GLU A 149 -28.62 -15.65 80.17
CA GLU A 149 -29.66 -16.49 80.75
C GLU A 149 -30.03 -17.61 79.77
N LEU A 150 -29.90 -18.86 80.21
CA LEU A 150 -30.34 -20.01 79.42
C LEU A 150 -31.83 -20.29 79.66
N PRO A 151 -32.61 -20.60 78.61
CA PRO A 151 -33.96 -21.13 78.74
C PRO A 151 -34.00 -22.33 79.69
N ALA A 152 -35.13 -22.54 80.38
CA ALA A 152 -35.25 -23.55 81.43
C ALA A 152 -34.99 -25.00 80.92
N ASP A 153 -35.24 -25.26 79.65
CA ASP A 153 -34.96 -26.53 78.96
C ASP A 153 -33.47 -26.73 78.60
N GLN A 154 -32.68 -25.67 78.64
CA GLN A 154 -31.25 -25.64 78.31
C GLN A 154 -30.35 -25.41 79.53
N ALA A 155 -30.92 -25.27 80.73
CA ALA A 155 -30.17 -25.23 81.97
C ALA A 155 -29.60 -26.63 82.29
N PRO A 156 -28.27 -26.78 82.47
CA PRO A 156 -27.68 -28.07 82.79
C PRO A 156 -28.08 -28.51 84.21
N ARG A 157 -28.50 -29.78 84.36
CA ARG A 157 -28.80 -30.37 85.67
C ARG A 157 -27.54 -30.85 86.38
N ASP A 158 -26.58 -31.33 85.59
CA ASP A 158 -25.29 -31.84 86.02
C ASP A 158 -24.23 -31.63 84.91
N ALA A 159 -22.97 -32.00 85.19
CA ALA A 159 -21.85 -31.80 84.27
C ALA A 159 -21.94 -32.65 82.98
N GLU A 160 -22.51 -33.85 83.05
CA GLU A 160 -22.68 -34.70 81.85
C GLU A 160 -23.75 -34.13 80.93
N HIS A 161 -24.85 -33.63 81.49
CA HIS A 161 -25.90 -32.92 80.78
C HIS A 161 -25.36 -31.63 80.14
N ALA A 162 -24.51 -30.87 80.85
CA ALA A 162 -23.86 -29.69 80.30
C ALA A 162 -22.99 -30.02 79.06
N GLN A 163 -22.21 -31.10 79.12
CA GLN A 163 -21.40 -31.53 77.97
C GLN A 163 -22.25 -31.99 76.79
N ALA A 164 -23.38 -32.68 77.03
CA ALA A 164 -24.29 -33.10 75.98
C ALA A 164 -24.99 -31.89 75.31
N LEU A 165 -25.46 -30.93 76.10
CA LEU A 165 -26.03 -29.67 75.60
C LEU A 165 -24.99 -28.87 74.80
N LEU A 166 -23.74 -28.77 75.29
CA LEU A 166 -22.66 -28.07 74.58
C LEU A 166 -22.32 -28.74 73.25
N ARG A 167 -22.24 -30.07 73.19
CA ARG A 167 -22.02 -30.79 71.92
C ARG A 167 -23.16 -30.53 70.92
N THR A 168 -24.40 -30.56 71.40
CA THR A 168 -25.59 -30.30 70.58
C THR A 168 -25.56 -28.87 70.04
N ALA A 169 -25.38 -27.87 70.91
CA ALA A 169 -25.29 -26.46 70.53
C ALA A 169 -24.11 -26.19 69.59
N THR A 170 -22.96 -26.84 69.78
CA THR A 170 -21.80 -26.69 68.88
C THR A 170 -22.10 -27.29 67.50
N THR A 171 -22.78 -28.43 67.45
CA THR A 171 -23.19 -29.07 66.19
C THR A 171 -24.22 -28.22 65.46
N GLU A 172 -25.22 -27.69 66.17
CA GLU A 172 -26.21 -26.78 65.60
C GLU A 172 -25.57 -25.48 65.12
N LEU A 173 -24.65 -24.88 65.90
CA LEU A 173 -23.89 -23.70 65.49
C LEU A 173 -23.09 -23.95 64.22
N ALA A 174 -22.40 -25.09 64.12
CA ALA A 174 -21.66 -25.47 62.92
C ALA A 174 -22.58 -25.61 61.70
N ALA A 175 -23.72 -26.32 61.84
CA ALA A 175 -24.70 -26.47 60.77
C ALA A 175 -25.32 -25.13 60.33
N ARG A 176 -25.62 -24.23 61.28
CA ARG A 176 -26.14 -22.88 60.98
C ARG A 176 -25.09 -22.00 60.33
N ALA A 177 -23.83 -22.08 60.76
CA ALA A 177 -22.72 -21.34 60.16
C ALA A 177 -22.46 -21.79 58.72
N GLU A 178 -22.49 -23.10 58.46
CA GLU A 178 -22.37 -23.66 57.12
C GLU A 178 -23.55 -23.24 56.23
N ALA A 179 -24.79 -23.34 56.71
CA ALA A 179 -25.96 -22.88 55.96
C ALA A 179 -25.90 -21.38 55.65
N LEU A 180 -25.41 -20.55 56.58
CA LEU A 180 -25.21 -19.13 56.37
C LEU A 180 -24.11 -18.84 55.34
N ALA A 181 -23.02 -19.60 55.36
CA ALA A 181 -21.95 -19.48 54.35
C ALA A 181 -22.48 -19.83 52.96
N GLN A 182 -23.16 -20.97 52.81
CA GLN A 182 -23.78 -21.38 51.55
C GLN A 182 -24.80 -20.35 51.03
N ALA A 183 -25.64 -19.80 51.91
CA ALA A 183 -26.59 -18.77 51.54
C ALA A 183 -25.91 -17.46 51.10
N ARG A 184 -24.78 -17.09 51.72
CA ARG A 184 -23.99 -15.91 51.32
C ARG A 184 -23.32 -16.12 49.96
N ASP A 185 -22.76 -17.30 49.72
CA ASP A 185 -22.14 -17.63 48.44
C ASP A 185 -23.20 -17.62 47.32
N ALA A 186 -24.34 -18.29 47.52
CA ALA A 186 -25.45 -18.27 46.57
C ALA A 186 -26.01 -16.85 46.33
N HIS A 187 -26.12 -16.03 47.38
CA HIS A 187 -26.50 -14.63 47.23
C HIS A 187 -25.46 -13.82 46.42
N GLY A 188 -24.17 -14.07 46.64
CA GLY A 188 -23.08 -13.47 45.87
C GLY A 188 -23.14 -13.83 44.39
N GLU A 189 -23.38 -15.12 44.07
CA GLU A 189 -23.56 -15.59 42.70
C GLU A 189 -24.78 -14.97 42.03
N LEU A 190 -25.93 -14.93 42.72
CA LEU A 190 -27.15 -14.30 42.20
C LEU A 190 -26.97 -12.79 41.97
N LEU A 191 -26.31 -12.08 42.87
CA LEU A 191 -26.00 -10.66 42.69
C LEU A 191 -25.06 -10.43 41.50
N ALA A 192 -24.05 -11.28 41.31
CA ALA A 192 -23.16 -11.20 40.16
C ALA A 192 -23.91 -11.46 38.84
N ALA A 193 -24.75 -12.50 38.81
CA ALA A 193 -25.58 -12.82 37.65
C ALA A 193 -26.60 -11.71 37.33
N HIS A 194 -27.22 -11.11 38.36
CA HIS A 194 -28.15 -10.00 38.19
C HIS A 194 -27.47 -8.77 37.59
N ARG A 195 -26.31 -8.36 38.12
CA ARG A 195 -25.52 -7.25 37.58
C ARG A 195 -25.10 -7.50 36.14
N ALA A 196 -24.61 -8.71 35.83
CA ALA A 196 -24.25 -9.08 34.46
C ALA A 196 -25.45 -9.03 33.50
N ALA A 197 -26.64 -9.39 33.96
CA ALA A 197 -27.87 -9.29 33.17
C ALA A 197 -28.32 -7.83 32.96
N GLU A 198 -28.21 -6.97 33.98
CA GLU A 198 -28.49 -5.53 33.85
C GLU A 198 -27.52 -4.85 32.88
N ASP A 199 -26.22 -5.13 33.00
CA ASP A 199 -25.19 -4.62 32.10
C ASP A 199 -25.43 -5.10 30.65
N ALA A 200 -25.84 -6.37 30.48
CA ALA A 200 -26.18 -6.93 29.18
C ALA A 200 -27.40 -6.24 28.56
N ALA A 201 -28.48 -6.06 29.35
CA ALA A 201 -29.70 -5.38 28.91
C ALA A 201 -29.41 -3.94 28.46
N GLY A 202 -28.66 -3.17 29.26
CA GLY A 202 -28.23 -1.83 28.88
C GLY A 202 -27.40 -1.81 27.60
N GLY A 203 -26.49 -2.78 27.42
CA GLY A 203 -25.71 -2.92 26.19
C GLY A 203 -26.55 -3.24 24.95
N PHE A 204 -27.61 -4.04 25.09
CA PHE A 204 -28.56 -4.31 24.01
C PHE A 204 -29.37 -3.06 23.66
N ASP A 205 -29.85 -2.32 24.67
CA ASP A 205 -30.60 -1.07 24.47
C ASP A 205 -29.77 -0.02 23.72
N GLU A 206 -28.50 0.18 24.10
CA GLU A 206 -27.58 1.06 23.40
C GLU A 206 -27.39 0.64 21.94
N THR A 207 -27.20 -0.66 21.68
CA THR A 207 -27.00 -1.20 20.34
C THR A 207 -28.25 -1.01 19.48
N ALA A 208 -29.44 -1.25 20.06
CA ALA A 208 -30.72 -1.04 19.39
C ALA A 208 -30.97 0.44 19.09
N ALA A 209 -30.63 1.35 20.01
CA ALA A 209 -30.72 2.80 19.77
C ALA A 209 -29.83 3.24 18.59
N MET A 210 -28.58 2.79 18.53
CA MET A 210 -27.68 3.10 17.41
C MET A 210 -28.18 2.61 16.05
N LEU A 211 -28.90 1.49 16.03
CA LEU A 211 -29.50 0.96 14.80
C LEU A 211 -30.77 1.73 14.42
N ARG A 212 -31.62 2.09 15.40
CA ARG A 212 -32.82 2.91 15.17
C ARG A 212 -32.49 4.27 14.58
N ASP A 213 -31.43 4.93 15.05
CA ASP A 213 -30.98 6.23 14.51
C ASP A 213 -30.64 6.21 13.01
N LEU A 214 -30.34 5.03 12.45
CA LEU A 214 -30.01 4.86 11.04
C LEU A 214 -31.23 4.60 10.16
N LEU A 215 -32.34 4.17 10.75
CA LEU A 215 -33.61 3.98 10.06
C LEU A 215 -34.29 5.34 9.93
N ARG A 216 -34.35 5.87 8.70
CA ARG A 216 -34.96 7.18 8.39
C ARG A 216 -36.47 7.20 8.56
N GLU A 217 -37.13 6.05 8.58
CA GLU A 217 -38.57 5.91 8.82
C GLU A 217 -38.77 5.27 10.19
N GLN A 218 -39.19 6.08 11.16
CA GLN A 218 -39.69 5.60 12.44
C GLN A 218 -41.08 5.03 12.18
N VAL A 219 -41.20 3.71 12.17
CA VAL A 219 -42.51 3.04 12.17
C VAL A 219 -43.25 3.48 13.44
N PRO A 220 -44.49 4.00 13.35
CA PRO A 220 -45.28 4.39 14.52
C PRO A 220 -45.31 3.27 15.55
N GLU A 221 -45.13 3.60 16.84
CA GLU A 221 -45.08 2.60 17.94
C GLU A 221 -46.32 1.70 18.01
N GLU A 222 -47.45 2.13 17.44
CA GLU A 222 -48.73 1.41 17.46
C GLU A 222 -48.77 0.14 16.57
N ASP A 223 -47.82 -0.02 15.63
CA ASP A 223 -47.71 -1.19 14.73
C ASP A 223 -46.52 -2.11 15.07
N GLN A 224 -45.83 -1.88 16.20
CA GLN A 224 -44.66 -2.66 16.59
C GLN A 224 -45.09 -3.93 17.35
N GLU A 225 -44.94 -5.09 16.72
CA GLU A 225 -44.99 -6.37 17.43
C GLU A 225 -43.92 -6.42 18.53
N GLU A 226 -44.20 -7.12 19.63
CA GLU A 226 -43.19 -7.34 20.68
C GLU A 226 -41.94 -7.95 20.03
N PRO A 227 -40.77 -7.27 20.11
CA PRO A 227 -39.59 -7.73 19.40
C PRO A 227 -39.12 -9.06 20.00
N GLU A 228 -38.87 -10.04 19.12
CA GLU A 228 -38.30 -11.31 19.55
C GLU A 228 -36.93 -11.07 20.20
N PRO A 229 -36.63 -11.73 21.34
CA PRO A 229 -35.33 -11.61 21.98
C PRO A 229 -34.19 -11.99 21.03
N TYR A 230 -33.12 -11.20 21.03
CA TYR A 230 -31.95 -11.52 20.22
C TYR A 230 -31.34 -12.85 20.70
N PRO A 231 -31.10 -13.82 19.80
CA PRO A 231 -30.74 -15.19 20.20
C PRO A 231 -29.28 -15.34 20.66
N GLY A 232 -28.43 -14.35 20.38
CA GLY A 232 -26.98 -14.40 20.65
C GLY A 232 -26.54 -13.57 21.85
N SER A 233 -25.22 -13.51 22.06
CA SER A 233 -24.62 -12.68 23.10
C SER A 233 -24.62 -11.19 22.74
N LEU A 234 -24.41 -10.33 23.74
CA LEU A 234 -24.23 -8.88 23.52
C LEU A 234 -23.05 -8.59 22.57
N GLU A 235 -21.97 -9.36 22.65
CA GLU A 235 -20.80 -9.20 21.76
C GLU A 235 -21.16 -9.51 20.30
N GLU A 236 -21.89 -10.61 20.08
CA GLU A 236 -22.38 -11.00 18.76
C GLU A 236 -23.35 -9.95 18.19
N ALA A 237 -24.24 -9.40 19.02
CA ALA A 237 -25.15 -8.33 18.63
C ALA A 237 -24.40 -7.06 18.23
N ARG A 238 -23.39 -6.64 19.02
CA ARG A 238 -22.54 -5.48 18.71
C ARG A 238 -21.77 -5.69 17.41
N GLN A 239 -21.24 -6.88 17.18
CA GLN A 239 -20.54 -7.22 15.94
C GLN A 239 -21.49 -7.16 14.74
N SER A 240 -22.65 -7.82 14.82
CA SER A 240 -23.68 -7.83 13.77
C SER A 240 -24.16 -6.41 13.44
N ALA A 241 -24.44 -5.60 14.47
CA ALA A 241 -24.79 -4.19 14.31
C ALA A 241 -23.67 -3.40 13.62
N ALA A 242 -22.41 -3.59 14.02
CA ALA A 242 -21.28 -2.92 13.39
C ALA A 242 -21.10 -3.32 11.91
N GLU A 243 -21.31 -4.59 11.57
CA GLU A 243 -21.29 -5.11 10.20
C GLU A 243 -22.41 -4.50 9.34
N ALA A 244 -23.65 -4.55 9.81
CA ALA A 244 -24.80 -3.93 9.13
C ALA A 244 -24.57 -2.43 8.89
N ARG A 245 -24.05 -1.71 9.89
CA ARG A 245 -23.71 -0.28 9.79
C ARG A 245 -22.60 0.01 8.78
N ARG A 246 -21.60 -0.87 8.69
CA ARG A 246 -20.55 -0.75 7.66
C ARG A 246 -21.13 -0.99 6.28
N SER A 247 -21.95 -2.03 6.12
CA SER A 247 -22.61 -2.35 4.85
C SER A 247 -23.50 -1.21 4.37
N LEU A 248 -24.36 -0.67 5.25
CA LEU A 248 -25.25 0.45 4.93
C LEU A 248 -24.47 1.70 4.48
N ARG A 249 -23.37 2.04 5.18
CA ARG A 249 -22.49 3.15 4.78
C ARG A 249 -21.83 2.90 3.43
N GLY A 250 -21.42 1.66 3.15
CA GLY A 250 -20.90 1.24 1.85
C GLY A 250 -21.93 1.47 0.75
N CYS A 251 -23.13 0.91 0.89
CA CYS A 251 -24.21 1.08 -0.08
C CYS A 251 -24.63 2.55 -0.27
N ALA A 252 -24.63 3.36 0.79
CA ALA A 252 -24.93 4.79 0.70
C ALA A 252 -23.82 5.55 -0.06
N ALA A 253 -22.56 5.19 0.14
CA ALA A 253 -21.44 5.75 -0.63
C ALA A 253 -21.51 5.33 -2.10
N ASP A 254 -21.82 4.07 -2.39
CA ASP A 254 -22.00 3.55 -3.75
C ASP A 254 -23.16 4.23 -4.47
N LEU A 255 -24.30 4.43 -3.79
CA LEU A 255 -25.44 5.18 -4.31
C LEU A 255 -25.03 6.63 -4.63
N SER A 256 -24.37 7.31 -3.69
CA SER A 256 -23.90 8.68 -3.90
C SER A 256 -22.90 8.78 -5.05
N ALA A 257 -22.03 7.79 -5.23
CA ALA A 257 -21.08 7.73 -6.32
C ALA A 257 -21.79 7.49 -7.67
N ALA A 258 -22.77 6.59 -7.71
CA ALA A 258 -23.59 6.35 -8.89
C ALA A 258 -24.39 7.58 -9.30
N GLU A 259 -25.03 8.27 -8.34
CA GLU A 259 -25.74 9.54 -8.59
C GLU A 259 -24.81 10.64 -9.09
N ALA A 260 -23.57 10.71 -8.58
CA ALA A 260 -22.56 11.65 -9.08
C ALA A 260 -22.15 11.32 -10.52
N GLY A 261 -21.94 10.03 -10.84
CA GLY A 261 -21.63 9.58 -12.19
C GLY A 261 -22.74 9.88 -13.20
N VAL A 262 -24.02 9.69 -12.81
CA VAL A 262 -25.17 10.04 -13.65
C VAL A 262 -25.23 11.55 -13.91
N ARG A 263 -24.97 12.37 -12.89
CA ARG A 263 -24.90 13.83 -13.03
C ARG A 263 -23.76 14.26 -13.97
N GLU A 264 -22.57 13.71 -13.79
CA GLU A 264 -21.42 14.01 -14.67
C GLU A 264 -21.68 13.62 -16.12
N ALA A 265 -22.22 12.42 -16.37
CA ALA A 265 -22.57 11.97 -17.72
C ALA A 265 -23.63 12.88 -18.37
N SER A 266 -24.61 13.33 -17.58
CA SER A 266 -25.64 14.28 -18.01
C SER A 266 -25.03 15.63 -18.38
N ASP A 267 -24.10 16.15 -17.58
CA ASP A 267 -23.39 17.40 -17.86
C ASP A 267 -22.53 17.30 -19.13
N VAL A 268 -21.84 16.18 -19.33
CA VAL A 268 -21.07 15.91 -20.55
C VAL A 268 -21.99 15.92 -21.77
N LEU A 269 -23.15 15.27 -21.69
CA LEU A 269 -24.14 15.23 -22.77
C LEU A 269 -24.66 16.63 -23.10
N VAL A 270 -25.04 17.42 -22.10
CA VAL A 270 -25.52 18.81 -22.28
C VAL A 270 -24.42 19.70 -22.86
N ARG A 271 -23.18 19.59 -22.36
CA ARG A 271 -22.02 20.33 -22.89
C ARG A 271 -21.74 19.96 -24.34
N HIS A 272 -21.81 18.68 -24.67
CA HIS A 272 -21.65 18.21 -26.05
C HIS A 272 -22.74 18.79 -26.96
N ALA A 273 -24.00 18.76 -26.54
CA ALA A 273 -25.11 19.36 -27.28
C ALA A 273 -24.96 20.88 -27.45
N ASN A 274 -24.40 21.59 -26.46
CA ASN A 274 -24.15 23.03 -26.51
C ASN A 274 -22.89 23.45 -27.29
N SER A 275 -22.06 22.50 -27.76
CA SER A 275 -20.85 22.83 -28.51
C SER A 275 -21.18 23.58 -29.82
N THR A 276 -20.45 24.66 -30.09
CA THR A 276 -20.62 25.51 -31.29
C THR A 276 -20.44 24.74 -32.59
N ARG A 277 -19.62 23.67 -32.59
CA ARG A 277 -19.44 22.80 -33.78
C ARG A 277 -20.74 22.14 -34.26
N TYR A 278 -21.74 22.03 -33.39
CA TYR A 278 -23.03 21.40 -33.69
C TYR A 278 -24.18 22.41 -33.78
N GLU A 279 -23.89 23.70 -33.85
CA GLU A 279 -24.92 24.74 -33.93
C GLU A 279 -25.82 24.58 -35.16
N GLN A 280 -25.27 24.11 -36.28
CA GLN A 280 -26.01 23.84 -37.52
C GLN A 280 -26.88 22.58 -37.46
N VAL A 281 -26.70 21.71 -36.45
CA VAL A 281 -27.49 20.48 -36.29
C VAL A 281 -28.84 20.82 -35.65
N ARG A 282 -29.90 20.83 -36.46
CA ARG A 282 -31.28 21.18 -36.06
C ARG A 282 -32.16 19.96 -35.73
N THR A 283 -31.61 18.95 -35.06
CA THR A 283 -32.37 17.75 -34.67
C THR A 283 -33.21 18.03 -33.41
N PRO A 284 -34.49 17.61 -33.34
CA PRO A 284 -35.33 17.79 -32.16
C PRO A 284 -34.71 17.25 -30.86
N ALA A 285 -34.01 16.12 -30.93
CA ALA A 285 -33.35 15.53 -29.77
C ALA A 285 -32.24 16.42 -29.17
N ARG A 286 -31.50 17.19 -30.00
CA ARG A 286 -30.52 18.16 -29.50
C ARG A 286 -31.20 19.30 -28.72
N GLN A 287 -32.37 19.73 -29.18
CA GLN A 287 -33.15 20.75 -28.47
C GLN A 287 -33.64 20.20 -27.12
N GLN A 288 -34.21 18.99 -27.11
CA GLN A 288 -34.66 18.32 -25.88
C GLN A 288 -33.52 18.15 -24.86
N ILE A 289 -32.34 17.69 -25.28
CA ILE A 289 -31.17 17.55 -24.40
C ILE A 289 -30.77 18.89 -23.74
N ARG A 290 -30.94 20.01 -24.44
CA ARG A 290 -30.57 21.34 -23.92
C ARG A 290 -31.63 21.94 -23.00
N GLU A 291 -32.90 21.59 -23.19
CA GLU A 291 -34.03 22.19 -22.48
C GLU A 291 -34.48 21.37 -21.27
N LEU A 292 -34.28 20.05 -21.29
CA LEU A 292 -34.65 19.17 -20.18
C LEU A 292 -33.75 19.40 -18.96
N PRO A 293 -34.30 19.35 -17.73
CA PRO A 293 -33.50 19.29 -16.51
C PRO A 293 -32.57 18.07 -16.51
N ALA A 294 -31.36 18.21 -15.95
CA ALA A 294 -30.36 17.14 -15.93
C ALA A 294 -30.89 15.83 -15.29
N ALA A 295 -31.76 15.94 -14.27
CA ALA A 295 -32.37 14.79 -13.61
C ALA A 295 -33.32 13.97 -14.51
N ALA A 296 -33.90 14.58 -15.55
CA ALA A 296 -34.83 13.92 -16.48
C ALA A 296 -34.13 13.32 -17.71
N LEU A 297 -32.84 13.62 -17.92
CA LEU A 297 -32.07 13.12 -19.06
C LEU A 297 -31.91 11.59 -19.05
N PRO A 298 -31.60 10.93 -17.92
CA PRO A 298 -31.41 9.48 -17.89
C PRO A 298 -32.64 8.69 -18.37
N GLU A 299 -33.84 9.15 -18.05
CA GLU A 299 -35.10 8.51 -18.46
C GLU A 299 -35.31 8.48 -19.99
N HIS A 300 -34.71 9.43 -20.70
CA HIS A 300 -34.82 9.58 -22.15
C HIS A 300 -33.61 9.03 -22.91
N ALA A 301 -32.48 8.80 -22.21
CA ALA A 301 -31.20 8.44 -22.81
C ALA A 301 -31.29 7.20 -23.71
N GLN A 302 -31.92 6.12 -23.23
CA GLN A 302 -32.05 4.88 -24.00
C GLN A 302 -32.87 5.08 -25.28
N LYS A 303 -34.01 5.79 -25.19
CA LYS A 303 -34.87 6.07 -26.35
C LYS A 303 -34.13 6.89 -27.41
N TRP A 304 -33.32 7.87 -27.00
CA TRP A 304 -32.49 8.63 -27.93
C TRP A 304 -31.39 7.77 -28.55
N ALA A 305 -30.71 6.93 -27.77
CA ALA A 305 -29.69 6.02 -28.30
C ALA A 305 -30.26 5.09 -29.37
N ASP A 306 -31.42 4.48 -29.11
CA ASP A 306 -32.11 3.60 -30.06
C ASP A 306 -32.54 4.34 -31.32
N ALA A 307 -33.03 5.58 -31.19
CA ALA A 307 -33.41 6.43 -32.32
C ALA A 307 -32.19 6.90 -33.15
N PHE A 308 -31.05 7.15 -32.50
CA PHE A 308 -29.83 7.60 -33.17
C PHE A 308 -29.07 6.47 -33.85
N ALA A 309 -29.14 5.24 -33.35
CA ALA A 309 -28.35 4.12 -33.86
C ALA A 309 -28.51 3.87 -35.38
N PRO A 310 -29.72 3.86 -35.98
CA PRO A 310 -29.87 3.73 -37.42
C PRO A 310 -29.28 4.91 -38.19
N ARG A 311 -29.47 6.14 -37.68
CA ARG A 311 -28.97 7.37 -38.32
C ARG A 311 -27.45 7.42 -38.30
N LEU A 312 -26.84 7.02 -37.19
CA LEU A 312 -25.40 6.91 -37.04
C LEU A 312 -24.83 5.92 -38.06
N ARG A 313 -25.42 4.73 -38.19
CA ARG A 313 -24.99 3.73 -39.18
C ARG A 313 -25.00 4.30 -40.61
N VAL A 314 -26.11 4.92 -41.02
CA VAL A 314 -26.22 5.52 -42.36
C VAL A 314 -25.17 6.61 -42.57
N LEU A 315 -25.00 7.52 -41.61
CA LEU A 315 -24.00 8.59 -41.73
C LEU A 315 -22.56 8.04 -41.77
N THR A 316 -22.27 6.98 -41.02
CA THR A 316 -20.98 6.30 -41.08
C THR A 316 -20.75 5.67 -42.45
N ASP A 317 -21.76 5.00 -43.02
CA ASP A 317 -21.67 4.41 -44.35
C ASP A 317 -21.51 5.47 -45.44
N GLU A 318 -22.24 6.59 -45.32
CA GLU A 318 -22.12 7.74 -46.23
C GLU A 318 -20.74 8.39 -46.15
N LEU A 319 -20.17 8.59 -44.94
CA LEU A 319 -18.82 9.11 -44.77
C LEU A 319 -17.78 8.18 -45.38
N ALA A 320 -17.88 6.88 -45.13
CA ALA A 320 -16.98 5.89 -45.74
C ALA A 320 -17.12 5.86 -47.28
N GLN A 321 -18.33 6.08 -47.80
CA GLN A 321 -18.54 6.21 -49.25
C GLN A 321 -17.93 7.51 -49.80
N LEU A 322 -18.01 8.63 -49.07
CA LEU A 322 -17.37 9.89 -49.46
C LEU A 322 -15.85 9.75 -49.50
N GLU A 323 -15.25 9.04 -48.55
CA GLU A 323 -13.81 8.72 -48.57
C GLU A 323 -13.43 7.90 -49.79
N ARG A 324 -14.15 6.80 -50.09
CA ARG A 324 -13.93 6.00 -51.31
C ARG A 324 -14.09 6.84 -52.59
N ASN A 325 -15.07 7.73 -52.62
CA ASN A 325 -15.28 8.63 -53.75
C ASN A 325 -14.12 9.62 -53.89
N ARG A 326 -13.64 10.20 -52.78
CA ARG A 326 -12.47 11.08 -52.75
C ARG A 326 -11.24 10.36 -53.30
N ASP A 327 -10.97 9.14 -52.84
CA ASP A 327 -9.84 8.34 -53.31
C ASP A 327 -9.93 8.07 -54.82
N SER A 328 -11.12 7.71 -55.32
CA SER A 328 -11.34 7.51 -56.75
C SER A 328 -11.14 8.78 -57.58
N ILE A 329 -11.55 9.95 -57.06
CA ILE A 329 -11.33 11.24 -57.73
C ILE A 329 -9.83 11.57 -57.72
N THR A 330 -9.13 11.35 -56.61
CA THR A 330 -7.68 11.56 -56.49
C THR A 330 -6.92 10.66 -57.47
N ASP A 331 -7.29 9.38 -57.58
CA ASP A 331 -6.68 8.44 -58.54
C ASP A 331 -6.89 8.89 -59.99
N ARG A 332 -8.09 9.36 -60.34
CA ARG A 332 -8.38 9.88 -61.70
C ARG A 332 -7.60 11.17 -61.97
N LEU A 333 -7.53 12.07 -61.00
CA LEU A 333 -6.75 13.32 -61.12
C LEU A 333 -5.25 12.99 -61.27
N ARG A 334 -4.74 12.01 -60.52
CA ARG A 334 -3.37 11.50 -60.67
C ARG A 334 -3.09 11.08 -62.10
N GLY A 335 -3.93 10.23 -62.69
CA GLY A 335 -3.75 9.80 -64.08
C GLY A 335 -3.74 10.96 -65.09
N LEU A 336 -4.57 11.99 -64.88
CA LEU A 336 -4.57 13.19 -65.71
C LEU A 336 -3.31 14.04 -65.54
N VAL A 337 -2.82 14.18 -64.30
CA VAL A 337 -1.58 14.92 -63.99
C VAL A 337 -0.37 14.19 -64.57
N GLU A 338 -0.27 12.87 -64.39
CA GLU A 338 0.77 12.04 -65.00
C GLU A 338 0.77 12.17 -66.54
N SER A 339 -0.41 12.15 -67.16
CA SER A 339 -0.54 12.41 -68.60
C SER A 339 -0.04 13.81 -68.98
N ALA A 340 -0.34 14.85 -68.20
CA ALA A 340 0.13 16.20 -68.46
C ALA A 340 1.65 16.33 -68.32
N LEU A 341 2.26 15.66 -67.33
CA LEU A 341 3.72 15.59 -67.18
C LEU A 341 4.37 14.85 -68.35
N ALA A 342 3.74 13.78 -68.85
CA ALA A 342 4.18 13.08 -70.06
C ALA A 342 4.07 13.97 -71.32
N THR A 343 3.04 14.81 -71.41
CA THR A 343 2.90 15.82 -72.47
C THR A 343 4.06 16.83 -72.43
N LEU A 344 4.47 17.31 -71.25
CA LEU A 344 5.64 18.19 -71.11
C LEU A 344 6.94 17.51 -71.60
N ARG A 345 7.18 16.25 -71.22
CA ARG A 345 8.34 15.48 -71.74
C ARG A 345 8.27 15.30 -73.25
N SER A 346 7.08 15.04 -73.79
CA SER A 346 6.88 14.88 -75.23
C SER A 346 7.13 16.19 -75.97
N ALA A 347 6.77 17.35 -75.40
CA ALA A 347 7.09 18.66 -75.95
C ALA A 347 8.61 18.89 -76.07
N GLN A 348 9.38 18.55 -75.03
CA GLN A 348 10.84 18.60 -75.10
C GLN A 348 11.39 17.68 -76.20
N ARG A 349 10.94 16.43 -76.27
CA ARG A 349 11.39 15.45 -77.28
C ARG A 349 11.08 15.92 -78.71
N LEU A 350 9.88 16.45 -78.94
CA LEU A 350 9.47 16.98 -80.24
C LEU A 350 10.23 18.25 -80.62
N SER A 351 10.68 19.04 -79.64
CA SER A 351 11.50 20.23 -79.91
C SER A 351 12.92 19.93 -80.40
N ARG A 352 13.29 18.65 -80.56
CA ARG A 352 14.60 18.27 -81.07
C ARG A 352 14.77 18.75 -82.51
N LEU A 353 15.85 19.48 -82.74
CA LEU A 353 16.16 20.10 -84.02
C LEU A 353 16.72 19.08 -85.02
N PRO A 354 16.44 19.25 -86.32
CA PRO A 354 16.95 18.39 -87.38
C PRO A 354 18.47 18.48 -87.51
N GLU A 355 19.08 17.51 -88.19
CA GLU A 355 20.49 17.56 -88.56
C GLU A 355 20.76 18.67 -89.58
N GLY A 356 21.97 19.23 -89.58
CA GLY A 356 22.39 20.28 -90.53
C GLY A 356 22.37 21.71 -90.00
N LEU A 357 22.09 21.91 -88.70
CA LEU A 357 22.06 23.22 -88.02
C LEU A 357 23.30 23.47 -87.15
N GLY A 358 24.47 22.95 -87.54
CA GLY A 358 25.70 23.12 -86.75
C GLY A 358 25.58 22.53 -85.34
N GLU A 359 26.02 23.27 -84.30
CA GLU A 359 25.96 22.84 -82.89
C GLU A 359 24.53 22.59 -82.37
N TRP A 360 23.51 23.08 -83.08
CA TRP A 360 22.10 22.87 -82.74
C TRP A 360 21.55 21.53 -83.21
N SER A 361 22.26 20.82 -84.10
CA SER A 361 21.83 19.53 -84.63
C SER A 361 21.58 18.53 -83.50
N GLY A 362 20.38 17.97 -83.45
CA GLY A 362 20.00 17.00 -82.41
C GLY A 362 19.78 17.58 -81.00
N GLN A 363 19.97 18.89 -80.81
CA GLN A 363 19.66 19.57 -79.56
C GLN A 363 18.16 19.83 -79.42
N GLU A 364 17.66 19.83 -78.19
CA GLU A 364 16.27 20.18 -77.90
C GLU A 364 16.16 21.71 -77.85
N PHE A 365 15.36 22.30 -78.74
CA PHE A 365 15.09 23.73 -78.74
C PHE A 365 14.45 24.18 -77.43
N LEU A 366 13.57 23.35 -76.87
CA LEU A 366 12.90 23.54 -75.59
C LEU A 366 13.39 22.49 -74.58
N ARG A 367 14.04 22.93 -73.50
CA ARG A 367 14.47 22.05 -72.40
C ARG A 367 13.59 22.29 -71.18
N ILE A 368 12.89 21.24 -70.75
CA ILE A 368 11.95 21.30 -69.62
C ILE A 368 12.50 20.41 -68.50
N ARG A 369 12.84 21.00 -67.36
CA ARG A 369 13.38 20.30 -66.19
C ARG A 369 12.40 20.40 -65.04
N PHE A 370 12.02 19.24 -64.51
CA PHE A 370 11.23 19.11 -63.29
C PHE A 370 11.55 17.78 -62.61
N GLU A 371 11.22 17.70 -61.32
CA GLU A 371 11.32 16.49 -60.51
C GLU A 371 9.96 15.81 -60.46
N GLU A 372 9.91 14.51 -60.74
CA GLU A 372 8.67 13.75 -60.60
C GLU A 372 8.56 13.22 -59.17
N PRO A 373 7.44 13.50 -58.47
CA PRO A 373 7.19 12.92 -57.18
C PRO A 373 6.96 11.41 -57.33
N ASP A 374 7.27 10.65 -56.28
CA ASP A 374 6.81 9.28 -56.17
C ASP A 374 5.27 9.23 -56.04
N GLN A 375 4.69 8.06 -56.30
CA GLN A 375 3.24 7.90 -56.35
C GLN A 375 2.54 8.24 -55.03
N ALA A 376 3.17 7.96 -53.88
CA ALA A 376 2.57 8.23 -52.57
C ALA A 376 2.52 9.75 -52.33
N THR A 377 3.65 10.43 -52.52
CA THR A 377 3.75 11.90 -52.42
C THR A 377 2.78 12.59 -53.39
N LEU A 378 2.66 12.10 -54.62
CA LEU A 378 1.73 12.67 -55.60
C LEU A 378 0.29 12.53 -55.14
N THR A 379 -0.10 11.34 -54.67
CA THR A 379 -1.47 11.06 -54.21
C THR A 379 -1.86 11.95 -53.02
N GLU A 380 -0.96 12.14 -52.05
CA GLU A 380 -1.17 13.02 -50.90
C GLU A 380 -1.41 14.48 -51.34
N ARG A 381 -0.51 15.03 -52.15
CA ARG A 381 -0.63 16.41 -52.66
C ARG A 381 -1.88 16.65 -53.48
N LEU A 382 -2.28 15.68 -54.31
CA LEU A 382 -3.51 15.79 -55.09
C LEU A 382 -4.77 15.70 -54.21
N GLY A 383 -4.72 14.91 -53.13
CA GLY A 383 -5.75 14.91 -52.09
C GLY A 383 -5.94 16.30 -51.48
N GLU A 384 -4.86 16.98 -51.11
CA GLU A 384 -4.92 18.36 -50.59
C GLU A 384 -5.51 19.35 -51.60
N VAL A 385 -5.13 19.25 -52.88
CA VAL A 385 -5.68 20.10 -53.96
C VAL A 385 -7.20 19.90 -54.09
N ILE A 386 -7.68 18.66 -54.02
CA ILE A 386 -9.12 18.34 -54.06
C ILE A 386 -9.83 18.89 -52.82
N ASP A 387 -9.25 18.70 -51.64
CA ASP A 387 -9.85 19.14 -50.37
C ASP A 387 -9.95 20.68 -50.32
N GLU A 388 -8.91 21.41 -50.76
CA GLU A 388 -8.92 22.87 -50.83
C GLU A 388 -9.89 23.39 -51.91
N ALA A 389 -9.94 22.75 -53.08
CA ALA A 389 -10.91 23.09 -54.12
C ALA A 389 -12.35 22.90 -53.63
N THR A 390 -12.61 21.79 -52.94
CA THR A 390 -13.93 21.48 -52.35
C THR A 390 -14.30 22.50 -51.28
N ARG A 391 -13.36 22.84 -50.37
CA ARG A 391 -13.57 23.85 -49.33
C ARG A 391 -13.88 25.23 -49.91
N ALA A 392 -13.13 25.64 -50.94
CA ALA A 392 -13.35 26.90 -51.64
C ALA A 392 -14.70 26.95 -52.36
N ALA A 393 -15.12 25.84 -52.98
CA ALA A 393 -16.41 25.73 -53.66
C ALA A 393 -17.59 25.83 -52.66
N VAL A 394 -17.50 25.13 -51.52
CA VAL A 394 -18.49 25.19 -50.44
C VAL A 394 -18.58 26.62 -49.88
N LYS A 395 -17.45 27.28 -49.62
CA LYS A 395 -17.43 28.65 -49.09
C LYS A 395 -18.04 29.68 -50.04
N LYS A 396 -17.85 29.51 -51.35
CA LYS A 396 -18.35 30.43 -52.39
C LYS A 396 -19.74 30.07 -52.92
N ASN A 397 -20.32 28.95 -52.47
CA ASN A 397 -21.56 28.37 -53.02
C ASN A 397 -21.54 28.28 -54.55
N SER A 398 -20.38 27.95 -55.13
CA SER A 398 -20.13 27.97 -56.57
C SER A 398 -20.09 26.56 -57.13
N ASP A 399 -20.71 26.35 -58.30
CA ASP A 399 -20.70 25.05 -58.98
C ASP A 399 -19.31 24.71 -59.53
N MET A 400 -18.68 23.68 -58.94
CA MET A 400 -17.32 23.22 -59.26
C MET A 400 -17.22 22.61 -60.66
N ARG A 401 -18.36 22.26 -61.29
CA ARG A 401 -18.42 21.65 -62.63
C ARG A 401 -17.80 22.50 -63.74
N ARG A 402 -17.61 23.80 -63.52
CA ARG A 402 -17.17 24.73 -64.58
C ARG A 402 -15.65 24.89 -64.70
N ASP A 403 -14.85 24.29 -63.82
CA ASP A 403 -13.40 24.60 -63.76
C ASP A 403 -12.45 23.38 -63.67
N GLY A 404 -12.68 22.37 -64.51
CA GLY A 404 -11.82 21.17 -64.55
C GLY A 404 -10.38 21.45 -64.99
N MET A 405 -10.17 22.42 -65.89
CA MET A 405 -8.82 22.78 -66.35
C MET A 405 -8.00 23.44 -65.25
N SER A 406 -8.57 24.37 -64.47
CA SER A 406 -7.80 24.97 -63.37
C SER A 406 -7.51 23.97 -62.27
N LEU A 407 -8.40 22.99 -62.01
CA LEU A 407 -8.11 21.90 -61.08
C LEU A 407 -6.91 21.07 -61.55
N LEU A 408 -6.87 20.71 -62.83
CA LEU A 408 -5.74 20.00 -63.42
C LEU A 408 -4.44 20.82 -63.32
N LEU A 409 -4.48 22.11 -63.67
CA LEU A 409 -3.31 22.99 -63.58
C LEU A 409 -2.79 23.13 -62.15
N ARG A 410 -3.70 23.20 -61.15
CA ARG A 410 -3.33 23.17 -59.73
C ARG A 410 -2.72 21.83 -59.33
N GLY A 411 -3.27 20.72 -59.82
CA GLY A 411 -2.72 19.39 -59.60
C GLY A 411 -1.31 19.23 -60.18
N VAL A 412 -1.08 19.70 -61.42
CA VAL A 412 0.25 19.75 -62.03
C VAL A 412 1.18 20.65 -61.23
N ALA A 413 0.74 21.86 -60.85
CA ALA A 413 1.57 22.75 -60.03
C ALA A 413 1.97 22.13 -58.69
N ALA A 414 1.05 21.42 -58.02
CA ALA A 414 1.32 20.71 -56.78
C ALA A 414 2.29 19.53 -56.97
N ALA A 415 2.14 18.77 -58.07
CA ALA A 415 3.06 17.69 -58.41
C ALA A 415 4.50 18.19 -58.56
N LEU A 416 4.68 19.42 -59.05
CA LEU A 416 6.01 19.99 -59.32
C LEU A 416 6.66 20.71 -58.13
N GLN A 417 5.98 20.85 -56.99
CA GLN A 417 6.57 21.45 -55.78
C GLN A 417 7.68 20.56 -55.19
N PRO A 418 8.69 21.13 -54.48
CA PRO A 418 8.88 22.56 -54.23
C PRO A 418 9.63 23.30 -55.34
N LYS A 419 10.33 22.58 -56.23
CA LYS A 419 11.25 23.18 -57.20
C LYS A 419 10.56 23.84 -58.39
N GLY A 420 9.33 23.44 -58.70
CA GLY A 420 8.57 23.92 -59.86
C GLY A 420 9.11 23.37 -61.18
N VAL A 421 8.80 24.08 -62.27
CA VAL A 421 9.26 23.77 -63.62
C VAL A 421 10.29 24.80 -64.07
N ALA A 422 11.45 24.33 -64.53
CA ALA A 422 12.43 25.17 -65.21
C ALA A 422 12.36 24.91 -66.71
N VAL A 423 12.03 25.95 -67.48
CA VAL A 423 11.96 25.88 -68.94
C VAL A 423 13.02 26.79 -69.53
N GLU A 424 13.86 26.24 -70.39
CA GLU A 424 14.96 26.94 -71.07
C GLU A 424 14.83 26.76 -72.57
N ILE A 425 15.13 27.82 -73.32
CA ILE A 425 15.09 27.83 -74.78
C ILE A 425 16.48 28.10 -75.33
N LEU A 426 16.84 27.43 -76.43
CA LEU A 426 18.07 27.72 -77.17
C LEU A 426 17.99 29.12 -77.82
N LYS A 427 19.02 29.94 -77.60
CA LYS A 427 19.07 31.32 -78.10
C LYS A 427 19.50 31.36 -79.58
N PRO A 428 18.62 31.76 -80.52
CA PRO A 428 18.92 31.72 -81.95
C PRO A 428 19.90 32.82 -82.33
N ASP A 429 21.19 32.55 -82.23
CA ASP A 429 22.27 33.48 -82.59
C ASP A 429 22.92 33.10 -83.92
N ALA A 430 23.59 34.05 -84.57
CA ALA A 430 24.20 33.88 -85.90
C ALA A 430 25.27 32.77 -85.93
N VAL A 431 25.90 32.49 -84.79
CA VAL A 431 26.93 31.44 -84.63
C VAL A 431 26.31 30.10 -84.20
N LEU A 432 24.99 30.04 -83.98
CA LEU A 432 24.26 28.84 -83.53
C LEU A 432 24.90 28.17 -82.31
N ARG A 433 25.34 28.96 -81.31
CA ARG A 433 25.89 28.42 -80.06
C ARG A 433 24.82 27.70 -79.28
N ALA A 434 25.19 26.63 -78.57
CA ALA A 434 24.28 25.91 -77.66
C ALA A 434 23.98 26.68 -76.34
N GLU A 435 23.77 28.00 -76.41
CA GLU A 435 23.41 28.86 -75.28
C GLU A 435 21.91 28.74 -74.98
N ARG A 436 21.57 28.52 -73.71
CA ARG A 436 20.19 28.37 -73.23
C ARG A 436 19.82 29.51 -72.30
N VAL A 437 18.63 30.05 -72.50
CA VAL A 437 18.08 31.14 -71.69
C VAL A 437 16.75 30.69 -71.05
N PRO A 438 16.53 30.96 -69.76
CA PRO A 438 15.23 30.70 -69.12
C PRO A 438 14.10 31.46 -69.84
N VAL A 439 12.95 30.81 -70.04
CA VAL A 439 11.80 31.40 -70.76
C VAL A 439 11.35 32.73 -70.16
N GLY A 440 11.44 32.88 -68.83
CA GLY A 440 11.07 34.12 -68.14
C GLY A 440 11.95 35.34 -68.48
N GLN A 441 13.15 35.12 -69.04
CA GLN A 441 14.10 36.17 -69.41
C GLN A 441 14.16 36.42 -70.93
N MET A 442 13.33 35.71 -71.69
CA MET A 442 13.38 35.72 -73.16
C MET A 442 13.07 37.11 -73.75
N GLY A 443 12.17 37.87 -73.12
CA GLY A 443 11.81 39.23 -73.57
C GLY A 443 12.93 40.26 -73.41
N ASP A 444 13.85 40.03 -72.45
CA ASP A 444 14.91 40.98 -72.12
C ASP A 444 16.24 40.66 -72.85
N VAL A 445 16.47 39.40 -73.18
CA VAL A 445 17.76 38.91 -73.73
C VAL A 445 17.75 38.77 -75.25
N PHE A 446 16.58 38.56 -75.88
CA PHE A 446 16.48 38.24 -77.30
C PHE A 446 16.23 39.51 -78.11
N SER A 447 16.89 39.65 -79.27
CA SER A 447 16.54 40.71 -80.22
C SER A 447 15.13 40.49 -80.79
N GLY A 448 14.52 41.54 -81.38
CA GLY A 448 13.18 41.43 -81.97
C GLY A 448 13.03 40.31 -83.01
N GLY A 449 14.08 40.05 -83.79
CA GLY A 449 14.11 38.94 -84.76
C GLY A 449 14.36 37.57 -84.14
N GLN A 450 15.17 37.51 -83.08
CA GLN A 450 15.42 36.28 -82.32
C GLN A 450 14.16 35.83 -81.56
N LEU A 451 13.46 36.77 -80.93
CA LEU A 451 12.21 36.52 -80.22
C LEU A 451 11.14 35.99 -81.18
N LEU A 452 10.99 36.61 -82.36
CA LEU A 452 10.06 36.14 -83.39
C LEU A 452 10.40 34.71 -83.85
N THR A 453 11.68 34.44 -84.14
CA THR A 453 12.15 33.13 -84.57
C THR A 453 11.86 32.05 -83.53
N ALA A 454 12.14 32.36 -82.28
CA ALA A 454 11.91 31.45 -81.18
C ALA A 454 10.42 31.23 -80.89
N ALA A 455 9.59 32.26 -81.08
CA ALA A 455 8.12 32.15 -81.01
C ALA A 455 7.56 31.25 -82.12
N ILE A 456 8.07 31.37 -83.35
CA ILE A 456 7.72 30.49 -84.47
C ILE A 456 8.08 29.04 -84.14
N ALA A 457 9.31 28.80 -83.64
CA ALA A 457 9.76 27.47 -83.26
C ALA A 457 8.91 26.85 -82.13
N LEU A 458 8.56 27.64 -81.11
CA LEU A 458 7.67 27.22 -80.04
C LEU A 458 6.27 26.90 -80.56
N TYR A 459 5.71 27.74 -81.44
CA TYR A 459 4.43 27.48 -82.08
C TYR A 459 4.45 26.19 -82.88
N CYS A 460 5.49 25.97 -83.68
CA CYS A 460 5.63 24.75 -84.46
C CYS A 460 5.68 23.52 -83.56
N THR A 461 6.39 23.62 -82.43
CA THR A 461 6.47 22.54 -81.43
C THR A 461 5.09 22.24 -80.83
N MET A 462 4.32 23.28 -80.49
CA MET A 462 2.94 23.12 -79.98
C MET A 462 1.98 22.55 -81.03
N ALA A 463 2.11 22.96 -82.29
CA ALA A 463 1.31 22.44 -83.40
C ALA A 463 1.58 20.95 -83.63
N ALA A 464 2.86 20.55 -83.63
CA ALA A 464 3.27 19.15 -83.72
C ALA A 464 2.76 18.32 -82.54
N LEU A 465 2.94 18.82 -81.31
CA LEU A 465 2.44 18.16 -80.08
C LEU A 465 0.92 17.92 -80.15
N ARG A 466 0.16 18.94 -80.54
CA ARG A 466 -1.31 18.84 -80.70
C ARG A 466 -1.72 17.87 -81.82
N SER A 467 -0.91 17.72 -82.87
CA SER A 467 -1.15 16.75 -83.94
C SER A 467 -0.96 15.32 -83.42
N ASN A 468 0.12 15.07 -82.66
CA ASN A 468 0.42 13.77 -82.07
C ASN A 468 -0.63 13.34 -81.04
N ASP A 469 -1.06 14.25 -80.16
CA ASP A 469 -2.12 13.99 -79.17
C ASP A 469 -3.47 13.59 -79.81
N ARG A 470 -3.70 13.92 -81.08
CA ARG A 470 -4.89 13.52 -81.85
C ARG A 470 -4.74 12.17 -82.57
N GLY A 471 -3.69 11.41 -82.27
CA GLY A 471 -3.39 10.13 -82.92
C GLY A 471 -2.93 10.28 -84.37
N ARG A 472 -2.45 11.46 -84.78
CA ARG A 472 -1.95 11.73 -86.14
C ARG A 472 -0.43 11.64 -86.24
N ASP A 473 0.21 10.78 -85.44
CA ASP A 473 1.66 10.53 -85.47
C ASP A 473 2.22 10.21 -86.87
N LYS A 474 1.38 9.71 -87.78
CA LYS A 474 1.79 9.32 -89.15
C LYS A 474 1.65 10.43 -90.20
N HIS A 475 1.09 11.58 -89.86
CA HIS A 475 0.91 12.66 -90.84
C HIS A 475 2.14 13.56 -90.86
N ARG A 476 2.77 13.70 -92.03
CA ARG A 476 3.89 14.64 -92.27
C ARG A 476 3.55 16.11 -92.02
N HIS A 477 2.28 16.45 -91.81
CA HIS A 477 1.80 17.82 -91.72
C HIS A 477 1.06 18.08 -90.40
N ALA A 478 1.68 18.88 -89.53
CA ALA A 478 1.13 19.34 -88.26
C ALA A 478 0.20 20.56 -88.41
N GLY A 479 0.38 21.37 -89.47
CA GLY A 479 -0.51 22.49 -89.77
C GLY A 479 0.14 23.58 -90.63
N THR A 480 -0.48 24.77 -90.61
CA THR A 480 -0.04 25.94 -91.37
C THR A 480 -0.01 27.17 -90.44
N LEU A 481 1.07 27.94 -90.47
CA LEU A 481 1.25 29.17 -89.69
C LEU A 481 1.35 30.39 -90.62
N PHE A 482 0.40 31.31 -90.49
CA PHE A 482 0.43 32.60 -91.17
C PHE A 482 1.19 33.62 -90.32
N LEU A 483 2.13 34.33 -90.94
CA LEU A 483 2.96 35.34 -90.31
C LEU A 483 2.80 36.65 -91.08
N ASP A 484 2.29 37.68 -90.40
CA ASP A 484 2.14 39.01 -90.98
C ASP A 484 3.36 39.89 -90.73
N ASN A 485 4.00 40.29 -91.83
CA ASN A 485 5.25 41.04 -91.90
C ASN A 485 6.40 40.55 -90.99
N PRO A 486 6.69 39.23 -90.93
CA PRO A 486 7.78 38.70 -90.09
C PRO A 486 9.17 39.19 -90.51
N ILE A 487 9.39 39.42 -91.82
CA ILE A 487 10.68 39.86 -92.38
C ILE A 487 11.08 41.23 -91.84
N GLY A 488 10.11 42.12 -91.55
CA GLY A 488 10.40 43.42 -90.96
C GLY A 488 11.03 43.37 -89.58
N ARG A 489 10.95 42.23 -88.88
CA ARG A 489 11.59 42.01 -87.57
C ARG A 489 12.74 41.01 -87.62
N ALA A 490 12.70 40.03 -88.54
CA ALA A 490 13.70 38.98 -88.69
C ALA A 490 14.09 38.81 -90.18
N ASN A 491 14.92 39.71 -90.73
CA ASN A 491 15.40 39.61 -92.11
C ASN A 491 16.78 38.95 -92.24
N ALA A 492 17.47 38.65 -91.14
CA ALA A 492 18.77 38.00 -91.19
C ALA A 492 18.63 36.55 -91.72
N THR A 493 19.48 36.20 -92.68
CA THR A 493 19.46 34.90 -93.39
C THR A 493 19.42 33.71 -92.43
N TYR A 494 20.30 33.67 -91.42
CA TYR A 494 20.37 32.57 -90.46
C TYR A 494 19.07 32.37 -89.66
N LEU A 495 18.32 33.45 -89.37
CA LEU A 495 17.04 33.36 -88.67
C LEU A 495 15.95 32.77 -89.58
N LEU A 496 15.93 33.13 -90.86
CA LEU A 496 14.98 32.62 -91.84
C LEU A 496 15.25 31.14 -92.15
N GLU A 497 16.53 30.75 -92.30
CA GLU A 497 16.95 29.35 -92.44
C GLU A 497 16.50 28.52 -91.23
N LEU A 498 16.73 29.02 -90.01
CA LEU A 498 16.32 28.33 -88.79
C LEU A 498 14.81 28.19 -88.69
N GLN A 499 14.03 29.25 -88.95
CA GLN A 499 12.56 29.20 -88.94
C GLN A 499 12.05 28.12 -89.90
N ARG A 500 12.61 28.08 -91.11
CA ARG A 500 12.25 27.10 -92.15
C ARG A 500 12.63 25.69 -91.74
N ALA A 501 13.87 25.46 -91.30
CA ALA A 501 14.36 24.15 -90.89
C ALA A 501 13.52 23.56 -89.75
N VAL A 502 13.18 24.37 -88.74
CA VAL A 502 12.31 23.96 -87.63
C VAL A 502 10.90 23.62 -88.13
N SER A 503 10.35 24.46 -89.00
CA SER A 503 8.99 24.27 -89.51
C SER A 503 8.88 23.02 -90.39
N ASP A 504 9.90 22.73 -91.21
CA ASP A 504 9.94 21.56 -92.07
C ASP A 504 10.06 20.28 -91.24
N ALA A 505 10.95 20.27 -90.24
CA ALA A 505 11.12 19.14 -89.32
C ALA A 505 9.84 18.82 -88.52
N LEU A 506 9.09 19.86 -88.14
CA LEU A 506 7.84 19.73 -87.37
C LEU A 506 6.59 19.62 -88.26
N GLY A 507 6.75 19.62 -89.59
CA GLY A 507 5.66 19.50 -90.54
C GLY A 507 4.69 20.69 -90.54
N VAL A 508 5.15 21.89 -90.17
CA VAL A 508 4.35 23.12 -90.19
C VAL A 508 4.70 23.94 -91.41
N GLN A 509 3.73 24.20 -92.27
CA GLN A 509 3.93 25.08 -93.43
C GLN A 509 3.88 26.55 -92.99
N LEU A 510 4.93 27.32 -93.25
CA LEU A 510 4.93 28.75 -92.95
C LEU A 510 4.51 29.58 -94.17
N LEU A 511 3.63 30.57 -93.97
CA LEU A 511 3.24 31.56 -94.97
C LEU A 511 3.56 32.96 -94.46
N TYR A 512 4.47 33.63 -95.17
CA TYR A 512 4.95 34.96 -94.85
C TYR A 512 4.24 35.97 -95.75
N THR A 513 3.53 36.95 -95.17
CA THR A 513 3.11 38.15 -95.88
C THR A 513 4.10 39.27 -95.54
N THR A 514 4.60 40.02 -96.52
CA THR A 514 5.44 41.19 -96.23
C THR A 514 5.20 42.28 -97.27
N GLY A 515 5.27 43.53 -96.82
CA GLY A 515 5.32 44.71 -97.70
C GLY A 515 6.75 45.17 -98.01
N LEU A 516 7.77 44.48 -97.49
CA LEU A 516 9.17 44.83 -97.68
C LEU A 516 9.74 44.08 -98.89
N PHE A 517 10.47 44.82 -99.73
CA PHE A 517 11.18 44.25 -100.87
C PHE A 517 12.67 44.04 -100.51
N ASP A 518 12.93 43.05 -99.64
CA ASP A 518 14.28 42.63 -99.27
C ASP A 518 14.67 41.39 -100.10
N THR A 519 15.40 41.61 -101.18
CA THR A 519 15.80 40.54 -102.12
C THR A 519 16.63 39.43 -101.46
N THR A 520 17.39 39.76 -100.40
CA THR A 520 18.23 38.80 -99.68
C THR A 520 17.36 37.86 -98.86
N ALA A 521 16.39 38.41 -98.11
CA ALA A 521 15.44 37.61 -97.34
C ALA A 521 14.49 36.79 -98.23
N LEU A 522 14.05 37.36 -99.36
CA LEU A 522 13.15 36.70 -100.30
C LEU A 522 13.82 35.52 -101.04
N ALA A 523 15.14 35.57 -101.26
CA ALA A 523 15.89 34.50 -101.91
C ALA A 523 15.85 33.18 -101.12
N GLU A 524 15.65 33.25 -99.80
CA GLU A 524 15.50 32.08 -98.95
C GLU A 524 14.20 31.32 -99.21
N PHE A 525 13.18 31.92 -99.80
CA PHE A 525 11.88 31.26 -99.97
C PHE A 525 11.80 30.52 -101.31
N PRO A 526 11.37 29.24 -101.32
CA PRO A 526 11.23 28.47 -102.56
C PRO A 526 10.09 28.99 -103.46
N LEU A 527 9.12 29.70 -102.88
CA LEU A 527 8.00 30.31 -103.59
C LEU A 527 7.72 31.71 -103.03
N VAL A 528 7.79 32.71 -103.89
CA VAL A 528 7.36 34.08 -103.58
C VAL A 528 6.27 34.48 -104.56
N ILE A 529 5.12 34.90 -104.04
CA ILE A 529 3.98 35.36 -104.84
C ILE A 529 3.91 36.88 -104.71
N ARG A 530 4.22 37.59 -105.78
CA ARG A 530 4.12 39.05 -105.82
C ARG A 530 2.69 39.43 -106.12
N LEU A 531 2.14 40.26 -105.25
CA LEU A 531 0.76 40.73 -105.32
C LEU A 531 0.76 42.22 -105.62
N ARG A 532 -0.14 42.64 -106.50
CA ARG A 532 -0.40 44.06 -106.80
C ARG A 532 -1.83 44.42 -106.43
N ASN A 533 -2.00 45.62 -105.90
CA ASN A 533 -3.32 46.21 -105.78
C ASN A 533 -3.83 46.58 -107.17
N ASP A 534 -5.01 46.09 -107.48
CA ASP A 534 -5.71 46.36 -108.72
C ASP A 534 -7.10 46.89 -108.36
N ALA A 535 -7.72 47.65 -109.27
CA ALA A 535 -8.96 48.34 -108.98
C ALA A 535 -9.87 48.34 -110.20
N ASP A 536 -11.07 47.81 -110.01
CA ASP A 536 -12.15 48.07 -110.94
C ASP A 536 -12.85 49.34 -110.49
N LEU A 537 -12.37 50.45 -111.03
CA LEU A 537 -12.89 51.80 -110.75
C LEU A 537 -14.37 51.96 -111.13
N ARG A 538 -14.92 51.10 -112.00
CA ARG A 538 -16.33 51.13 -112.40
C ARG A 538 -17.23 50.41 -111.40
N ALA A 539 -16.76 49.29 -110.84
CA ALA A 539 -17.47 48.54 -109.82
C ALA A 539 -17.23 49.07 -108.39
N GLY A 540 -16.30 50.01 -108.21
CA GLY A 540 -15.92 50.54 -106.89
C GLY A 540 -15.16 49.52 -106.02
N LEU A 541 -14.67 48.43 -106.61
CA LEU A 541 -14.03 47.33 -105.92
C LEU A 541 -12.51 47.40 -106.08
N LYS A 542 -11.79 47.24 -104.97
CA LYS A 542 -10.34 47.02 -104.95
C LYS A 542 -10.10 45.54 -104.76
N TYR A 543 -9.24 44.95 -105.58
CA TYR A 543 -8.87 43.55 -105.45
C TYR A 543 -7.34 43.40 -105.51
N ILE A 544 -6.86 42.31 -104.96
CA ILE A 544 -5.45 41.95 -105.02
C ILE A 544 -5.30 40.95 -106.16
N SER A 545 -4.44 41.25 -107.13
CA SER A 545 -4.13 40.36 -108.24
C SER A 545 -2.70 39.85 -108.11
N VAL A 546 -2.44 38.64 -108.61
CA VAL A 546 -1.08 38.10 -108.69
C VAL A 546 -0.38 38.79 -109.86
N GLU A 547 0.72 39.48 -109.56
CA GLU A 547 1.57 40.09 -110.57
C GLU A 547 2.57 39.08 -111.11
N GLU A 548 3.24 38.32 -110.23
CA GLU A 548 4.34 37.44 -110.59
C GLU A 548 4.50 36.29 -109.58
N HIS A 549 4.91 35.11 -110.07
CA HIS A 549 5.35 33.99 -109.22
C HIS A 549 6.86 33.81 -109.38
N LEU A 550 7.63 34.06 -108.33
CA LEU A 550 9.04 33.73 -108.28
C LEU A 550 9.17 32.33 -107.65
N ARG A 551 9.83 31.42 -108.37
CA ARG A 551 9.97 30.00 -107.99
C ARG A 551 11.43 29.54 -108.01
N PRO A 552 12.32 30.10 -107.17
CA PRO A 552 13.72 29.71 -107.17
C PRO A 552 13.85 28.22 -106.88
N GLY A 553 14.39 27.45 -107.82
CA GLY A 553 14.67 26.01 -107.64
C GLY A 553 13.46 25.05 -107.61
N LEU A 554 12.22 25.53 -107.81
CA LEU A 554 11.06 24.65 -107.99
C LEU A 554 10.90 24.22 -109.46
N PRO A 555 10.38 23.02 -109.75
CA PRO A 555 10.07 22.59 -111.10
C PRO A 555 9.19 23.62 -111.83
N GLN A 556 9.47 23.86 -113.12
CA GLN A 556 8.61 24.69 -113.94
C GLN A 556 7.19 24.12 -113.92
N GLN A 557 6.21 25.00 -113.78
CA GLN A 557 4.81 24.62 -113.85
C GLN A 557 4.57 24.00 -115.23
N PRO A 558 3.92 22.82 -115.34
CA PRO A 558 3.58 22.29 -116.65
C PRO A 558 2.77 23.34 -117.40
N GLN A 559 3.15 23.62 -118.64
CA GLN A 559 2.43 24.54 -119.51
C GLN A 559 0.98 24.03 -119.64
N ALA A 560 0.02 24.95 -119.78
CA ALA A 560 -1.39 24.62 -119.89
C ALA A 560 -1.62 23.60 -121.03
N GLY A 561 -1.79 22.32 -120.66
CA GLY A 561 -1.89 21.20 -121.60
C GLY A 561 -1.23 19.90 -121.14
N GLU A 562 -0.24 19.92 -120.25
CA GLU A 562 0.41 18.70 -119.74
C GLU A 562 -0.07 18.34 -118.33
N ALA A 563 -0.66 17.14 -118.19
CA ALA A 563 -1.20 16.63 -116.93
C ALA A 563 -0.11 16.14 -115.97
N GLY A 564 0.72 17.05 -115.47
CA GLY A 564 1.61 16.77 -114.34
C GLY A 564 0.80 16.63 -113.05
N HIS A 565 0.63 15.41 -112.56
CA HIS A 565 -0.04 15.13 -111.29
C HIS A 565 0.83 15.65 -110.13
N SER A 566 0.54 16.85 -109.63
CA SER A 566 1.02 17.28 -108.32
C SER A 566 0.04 16.81 -107.25
N GLU A 567 0.49 15.91 -106.40
CA GLU A 567 -0.33 15.30 -105.35
C GLU A 567 -0.50 16.30 -104.18
N ILE A 568 -1.70 16.86 -104.05
CA ILE A 568 -2.10 17.66 -102.89
C ILE A 568 -2.56 16.68 -101.80
N THR A 569 -1.67 16.37 -100.86
CA THR A 569 -1.86 15.27 -99.90
C THR A 569 -2.81 15.57 -98.74
N ALA A 570 -3.22 16.83 -98.52
CA ALA A 570 -4.30 17.15 -97.59
C ALA A 570 -4.86 18.57 -97.78
N THR A 571 -6.02 18.71 -98.42
CA THR A 571 -6.83 19.93 -98.33
C THR A 571 -8.30 19.57 -98.14
N ARG A 572 -8.92 20.09 -97.08
CA ARG A 572 -10.39 20.18 -97.02
C ARG A 572 -10.81 21.39 -97.86
N MET A 573 -11.19 21.16 -99.12
CA MET A 573 -11.85 22.20 -99.90
C MET A 573 -13.28 22.37 -99.39
N PHE A 574 -13.58 23.53 -98.79
CA PHE A 574 -14.95 23.92 -98.56
C PHE A 574 -15.54 24.43 -99.88
N LYS A 575 -16.31 23.59 -100.56
CA LYS A 575 -17.01 23.97 -101.79
C LYS A 575 -18.33 24.63 -101.39
N LYS A 576 -18.46 25.94 -101.66
CA LYS A 576 -19.74 26.66 -101.50
C LYS A 576 -20.80 25.96 -102.36
N PRO A 577 -21.96 25.54 -101.82
CA PRO A 577 -23.00 24.93 -102.63
C PRO A 577 -23.41 25.90 -103.73
N THR A 578 -23.30 25.48 -104.98
CA THR A 578 -23.90 26.19 -106.10
C THR A 578 -25.41 26.12 -105.92
N ALA A 579 -26.03 27.24 -105.57
CA ALA A 579 -27.47 27.40 -105.70
C ALA A 579 -27.82 27.07 -107.16
N THR A 580 -28.56 25.99 -107.35
CA THR A 580 -29.12 25.64 -108.66
C THR A 580 -30.32 26.58 -108.86
N PRO A 581 -30.47 27.21 -110.05
CA PRO A 581 -31.38 28.33 -110.28
C PRO A 581 -32.84 28.06 -109.92
#